data_AF-A0A4V1UY13-F1
#
_entry.id   AF-A0A4V1UY13-F1
#
_cell.length_a   1.000
_cell.length_b   1.000
_cell.length_c   1.000
_cell.angle_alpha   90.00
_cell.angle_beta   90.00
_cell.angle_gamma   90.00
#
_symmetry.space_group_name_H-M   'P 1'
#
loop_
_entity.id
_entity.type
_entity.pdbx_description
1 polymer ?
#
loop_
_entity_poly.entity_id
_entity_poly.type
_entity_poly.pdbx_seq_one_letter_code
_entity_poly.pdbx_strand_id
1 'polypeptide(L)'
;MFNALLAALALTVPQAGPVSKYVDPMVGTAPTGHTFPGPVRPHGMVQLSPDTAFSGWDHASGYMHPDSTIHGFSHMHLSGTGGSDFGDILVSPTVGDIQLASGDADKPGSGYSSKFDKKDEIARAGYYSVFLQNPKVEAQLTVTPRVGIHRYIFPATDKANLNFDITSRLGGGEGTFSAAKWISPTELEGAFHSKGWAKEQHIYFVARFSAPASSYGVATGNKMEAGKTEESGPFTAMDAYATFDTRKNQAVVVKVAISSVDIDGARKNLDAEARHWDFNRYVRDADSTWNTKLAQTKITGGTDAQKRDYYTAMYHAFIHPSLYQDVDGRYLGMDMKIHQAPKGFEYHHVFSTWDTYRAAHPLFELMEPSMNTQFVNGMLERYKIRGELPVWELASNEAYTMIGSSSVPIVANAVINDPKGIDTALAQRAVRDSLLAKQGNQDL
;
A
#
# COMPACT_ATOMS: atom_id res chain seq x y z
N MET A 1 -53.54 -27.03 39.47
CA MET A 1 -52.27 -27.76 39.25
C MET A 1 -51.63 -27.21 37.98
N PHE A 2 -50.40 -26.73 38.15
CA PHE A 2 -49.40 -26.20 37.22
C PHE A 2 -49.68 -26.17 35.70
N ASN A 3 -49.75 -24.96 35.14
CA ASN A 3 -49.36 -24.70 33.75
C ASN A 3 -47.95 -24.12 33.75
N ALA A 4 -47.01 -24.86 33.17
CA ALA A 4 -45.59 -24.55 33.14
C ALA A 4 -45.29 -23.43 32.12
N LEU A 5 -44.59 -22.39 32.60
CA LEU A 5 -43.92 -21.39 31.77
C LEU A 5 -42.74 -22.08 31.06
N LEU A 6 -42.78 -22.19 29.73
CA LEU A 6 -41.57 -22.44 28.95
C LEU A 6 -40.76 -21.13 28.88
N ALA A 7 -39.76 -21.00 29.74
CA ALA A 7 -38.71 -20.01 29.56
C ALA A 7 -37.80 -20.49 28.42
N ALA A 8 -37.88 -19.83 27.26
CA ALA A 8 -36.88 -19.99 26.21
C ALA A 8 -35.55 -19.40 26.73
N LEU A 9 -34.65 -20.25 27.21
CA LEU A 9 -33.25 -19.87 27.38
C LEU A 9 -32.67 -19.60 25.99
N ALA A 10 -32.59 -18.33 25.62
CA ALA A 10 -31.69 -17.90 24.57
C ALA A 10 -30.26 -18.19 25.07
N LEU A 11 -29.70 -19.30 24.60
CA LEU A 11 -28.27 -19.56 24.70
C LEU A 11 -27.57 -18.43 23.94
N THR A 12 -27.11 -17.42 24.66
CA THR A 12 -26.14 -16.46 24.14
C THR A 12 -24.88 -17.25 23.83
N VAL A 13 -24.72 -17.66 22.58
CA VAL A 13 -23.44 -18.17 22.09
C VAL A 13 -22.44 -17.04 22.33
N PRO A 14 -21.39 -17.23 23.15
CA PRO A 14 -20.40 -16.19 23.34
C PRO A 14 -19.83 -15.84 21.97
N GLN A 15 -20.01 -14.59 21.56
CA GLN A 15 -19.43 -14.08 20.33
C GLN A 15 -17.92 -14.26 20.47
N ALA A 16 -17.34 -15.09 19.59
CA ALA A 16 -15.89 -15.24 19.56
C ALA A 16 -15.29 -13.84 19.39
N GLY A 17 -14.30 -13.49 20.23
CA GLY A 17 -13.61 -12.21 20.13
C GLY A 17 -12.98 -12.02 18.73
N PRO A 18 -12.60 -10.79 18.37
CA PRO A 18 -12.10 -10.49 17.03
C PRO A 18 -10.91 -11.38 16.67
N VAL A 19 -10.94 -12.00 15.49
CA VAL A 19 -9.89 -12.90 14.99
C VAL A 19 -8.69 -12.14 14.43
N SER A 20 -8.88 -10.86 14.06
CA SER A 20 -7.79 -9.96 13.65
C SER A 20 -6.68 -9.83 14.69
N LYS A 21 -7.00 -10.04 15.98
CA LYS A 21 -6.02 -10.04 17.09
C LYS A 21 -4.93 -11.10 16.95
N TYR A 22 -5.16 -12.14 16.15
CA TYR A 22 -4.18 -13.21 15.91
C TYR A 22 -3.21 -12.86 14.78
N VAL A 23 -3.49 -11.83 13.99
CA VAL A 23 -2.59 -11.43 12.90
C VAL A 23 -1.34 -10.78 13.47
N ASP A 24 -0.19 -11.26 13.03
CA ASP A 24 1.12 -10.71 13.34
C ASP A 24 1.85 -10.34 12.04
N PRO A 25 1.77 -9.08 11.58
CA PRO A 25 2.43 -8.63 10.36
C PRO A 25 3.96 -8.74 10.38
N MET A 26 4.58 -8.99 11.54
CA MET A 26 6.03 -9.20 11.62
C MET A 26 6.45 -10.57 11.07
N VAL A 27 5.55 -11.55 11.01
CA VAL A 27 5.86 -12.86 10.41
C VAL A 27 6.15 -12.67 8.93
N GLY A 28 7.30 -13.16 8.46
CA GLY A 28 7.75 -12.99 7.07
C GLY A 28 8.65 -11.78 6.83
N THR A 29 8.75 -10.85 7.79
CA THR A 29 9.68 -9.71 7.72
C THR A 29 11.13 -10.11 7.99
N ALA A 30 11.42 -11.39 8.28
CA ALA A 30 12.76 -11.99 8.27
C ALA A 30 12.80 -13.52 8.27
N PRO A 31 13.88 -14.15 7.77
CA PRO A 31 14.83 -13.67 6.76
C PRO A 31 14.41 -14.18 5.37
N THR A 32 13.63 -13.38 4.63
CA THR A 32 13.36 -13.54 3.17
C THR A 32 12.01 -14.13 2.76
N GLY A 33 11.03 -14.04 3.65
CA GLY A 33 9.61 -13.98 3.25
C GLY A 33 9.17 -12.62 2.72
N HIS A 34 10.07 -11.62 2.66
CA HIS A 34 9.92 -10.27 2.09
C HIS A 34 8.55 -9.61 2.31
N THR A 35 7.92 -9.79 3.48
CA THR A 35 6.70 -9.05 3.83
C THR A 35 7.07 -7.71 4.45
N PHE A 36 6.08 -6.82 4.57
CA PHE A 36 6.22 -5.54 5.26
C PHE A 36 5.27 -5.47 6.48
N PRO A 37 5.63 -4.78 7.56
CA PRO A 37 4.82 -4.72 8.78
C PRO A 37 3.75 -3.62 8.78
N GLY A 38 3.79 -2.71 7.80
CA GLY A 38 2.88 -1.57 7.70
C GLY A 38 1.40 -1.93 7.50
N PRO A 39 0.48 -1.03 7.88
CA PRO A 39 -0.94 -1.19 7.63
C PRO A 39 -1.30 -1.22 6.13
N VAL A 40 -2.18 -2.16 5.80
CA VAL A 40 -2.88 -2.28 4.51
C VAL A 40 -4.31 -2.76 4.78
N ARG A 41 -5.29 -2.49 3.92
CA ARG A 41 -6.63 -3.14 3.95
C ARG A 41 -6.63 -4.32 2.99
N PRO A 42 -7.54 -5.31 3.11
CA PRO A 42 -7.61 -6.40 2.13
C PRO A 42 -7.67 -5.84 0.69
N HIS A 43 -6.75 -6.25 -0.17
CA HIS A 43 -6.61 -5.77 -1.56
C HIS A 43 -6.50 -4.24 -1.71
N GLY A 44 -6.02 -3.53 -0.68
CA GLY A 44 -5.93 -2.07 -0.67
C GLY A 44 -4.83 -1.52 -1.57
N MET A 45 -5.03 -0.32 -2.12
CA MET A 45 -4.07 0.39 -2.97
C MET A 45 -2.88 0.93 -2.18
N VAL A 46 -3.10 1.42 -0.95
CA VAL A 46 -2.04 1.95 -0.09
C VAL A 46 -1.52 0.86 0.85
N GLN A 47 -0.20 0.65 0.80
CA GLN A 47 0.56 -0.15 1.75
C GLN A 47 1.50 0.80 2.50
N LEU A 48 1.02 1.46 3.54
CA LEU A 48 1.80 2.47 4.25
C LEU A 48 2.73 1.78 5.25
N SER A 49 4.04 1.72 4.96
CA SER A 49 4.99 0.90 5.73
C SER A 49 6.32 1.62 5.99
N PRO A 50 7.04 1.29 7.08
CA PRO A 50 8.42 1.73 7.27
C PRO A 50 9.39 1.15 6.23
N ASP A 51 10.35 1.97 5.82
CA ASP A 51 11.51 1.58 5.02
C ASP A 51 12.78 1.56 5.88
N THR A 52 13.45 0.40 5.97
CA THR A 52 14.73 0.21 6.67
C THR A 52 15.92 0.14 5.71
N ALA A 53 15.68 -0.07 4.42
CA ALA A 53 16.65 0.14 3.34
C ALA A 53 15.95 0.37 2.00
N PHE A 54 16.65 0.99 1.05
CA PHE A 54 16.11 1.30 -0.27
C PHE A 54 16.44 0.27 -1.36
N SER A 55 17.36 -0.65 -1.10
CA SER A 55 17.88 -1.57 -2.12
C SER A 55 18.43 -2.83 -1.50
N GLY A 56 18.50 -3.89 -2.31
CA GLY A 56 18.99 -5.20 -1.88
C GLY A 56 17.87 -6.22 -1.95
N TRP A 57 18.24 -7.47 -2.24
CA TRP A 57 17.30 -8.57 -2.38
C TRP A 57 16.55 -8.85 -1.07
N ASP A 58 17.26 -8.80 0.06
CA ASP A 58 16.69 -8.99 1.41
C ASP A 58 15.61 -7.95 1.77
N HIS A 59 15.64 -6.78 1.11
CA HIS A 59 14.75 -5.63 1.35
C HIS A 59 13.78 -5.41 0.19
N ALA A 60 13.33 -6.46 -0.48
CA ALA A 60 12.39 -6.36 -1.60
C ALA A 60 11.09 -5.60 -1.26
N SER A 61 10.69 -5.62 0.01
CA SER A 61 9.53 -4.92 0.57
C SER A 61 9.88 -3.64 1.34
N GLY A 62 11.14 -3.19 1.29
CA GLY A 62 11.63 -2.01 2.02
C GLY A 62 11.98 -2.25 3.49
N TYR A 63 11.52 -3.35 4.08
CA TYR A 63 11.70 -3.63 5.51
C TYR A 63 12.35 -4.99 5.80
N MET A 64 13.25 -5.03 6.78
CA MET A 64 13.91 -6.24 7.26
C MET A 64 13.97 -6.24 8.80
N HIS A 65 13.40 -7.25 9.47
CA HIS A 65 13.26 -7.25 10.93
C HIS A 65 14.59 -7.08 11.70
N PRO A 66 15.74 -7.69 11.31
CA PRO A 66 17.00 -7.41 11.98
C PRO A 66 17.46 -5.95 12.00
N ASP A 67 16.92 -5.09 11.13
CA ASP A 67 17.36 -3.70 11.04
C ASP A 67 16.93 -2.88 12.27
N SER A 68 17.76 -1.90 12.59
CA SER A 68 17.59 -0.96 13.72
C SER A 68 17.53 0.50 13.28
N THR A 69 17.46 0.75 11.97
CA THR A 69 17.31 2.08 11.37
C THR A 69 16.06 2.13 10.50
N ILE A 70 15.26 3.19 10.61
CA ILE A 70 14.17 3.52 9.69
C ILE A 70 14.53 4.82 8.98
N HIS A 71 14.31 4.84 7.66
CA HIS A 71 14.51 6.01 6.81
C HIS A 71 13.23 6.84 6.68
N GLY A 72 12.06 6.22 6.69
CA GLY A 72 10.78 6.90 6.60
C GLY A 72 9.64 5.92 6.41
N PHE A 73 8.50 6.44 5.97
CA PHE A 73 7.29 5.66 5.73
C PHE A 73 6.73 5.98 4.34
N SER A 74 6.83 5.04 3.40
CA SER A 74 6.32 5.18 2.03
C SER A 74 4.99 4.46 1.83
N HIS A 75 4.31 4.69 0.69
CA HIS A 75 2.88 4.40 0.53
C HIS A 75 2.55 3.20 -0.37
N MET A 76 3.54 2.63 -1.05
CA MET A 76 3.36 1.49 -1.94
C MET A 76 4.47 0.47 -1.74
N HIS A 77 4.09 -0.80 -1.60
CA HIS A 77 5.03 -1.90 -1.30
C HIS A 77 4.58 -3.22 -1.92
N LEU A 78 5.56 -4.03 -2.31
CA LEU A 78 5.36 -5.42 -2.70
C LEU A 78 5.55 -6.34 -1.48
N SER A 79 4.75 -7.41 -1.40
CA SER A 79 4.81 -8.37 -0.31
C SER A 79 5.21 -9.75 -0.83
N GLY A 80 6.36 -10.25 -0.39
CA GLY A 80 6.84 -11.60 -0.70
C GLY A 80 7.52 -11.75 -2.06
N THR A 81 7.85 -10.64 -2.74
CA THR A 81 8.50 -10.68 -4.07
C THR A 81 10.01 -10.91 -3.95
N GLY A 82 10.62 -11.47 -4.99
CA GLY A 82 12.08 -11.63 -5.09
C GLY A 82 12.81 -10.43 -5.71
N GLY A 83 12.10 -9.34 -5.99
CA GLY A 83 12.61 -8.08 -6.51
C GLY A 83 11.81 -6.92 -5.93
N SER A 84 12.41 -5.73 -5.91
CA SER A 84 11.80 -4.52 -5.37
C SER A 84 11.38 -3.54 -6.46
N ASP A 85 10.27 -2.86 -6.21
CA ASP A 85 9.81 -1.66 -6.89
C ASP A 85 8.92 -0.90 -5.89
N PHE A 86 8.30 0.22 -6.30
CA PHE A 86 7.57 1.13 -5.42
C PHE A 86 8.45 1.82 -4.38
N GLY A 87 8.03 1.95 -3.11
CA GLY A 87 8.65 2.85 -2.13
C GLY A 87 8.22 4.30 -2.28
N ASP A 88 7.09 4.54 -2.96
CA ASP A 88 6.70 5.87 -3.41
C ASP A 88 6.22 6.76 -2.27
N ILE A 89 6.58 8.05 -2.37
CA ILE A 89 6.17 9.14 -1.48
C ILE A 89 6.53 8.80 -0.03
N LEU A 90 7.80 8.97 0.32
CA LEU A 90 8.30 8.67 1.65
C LEU A 90 8.14 9.87 2.58
N VAL A 91 7.54 9.65 3.76
CA VAL A 91 7.36 10.68 4.79
C VAL A 91 8.25 10.39 5.99
N SER A 92 9.02 11.40 6.43
CA SER A 92 9.93 11.27 7.58
C SER A 92 9.78 12.44 8.56
N PRO A 93 9.54 12.17 9.86
CA PRO A 93 9.50 13.22 10.87
C PRO A 93 10.91 13.58 11.38
N THR A 94 11.19 14.87 11.54
CA THR A 94 12.41 15.37 12.20
C THR A 94 12.10 16.48 13.20
N VAL A 95 13.04 16.78 14.09
CA VAL A 95 12.94 17.91 15.03
C VAL A 95 14.19 18.76 14.92
N GLY A 96 14.01 20.08 14.84
CA GLY A 96 15.11 21.04 14.67
C GLY A 96 15.19 21.53 13.23
N ASP A 97 16.40 21.66 12.70
CA ASP A 97 16.59 22.15 11.34
C ASP A 97 16.18 21.08 10.32
N ILE A 98 15.57 21.50 9.21
CA ILE A 98 15.04 20.61 8.16
C ILE A 98 16.19 19.76 7.59
N GLN A 99 15.98 18.45 7.54
CA GLN A 99 16.88 17.47 6.96
C GLN A 99 16.22 16.85 5.73
N LEU A 100 16.87 16.97 4.57
CA LEU A 100 16.36 16.47 3.28
C LEU A 100 17.05 15.19 2.82
N ALA A 101 18.24 14.90 3.34
CA ALA A 101 18.94 13.67 3.08
C ALA A 101 18.65 12.64 4.17
N SER A 102 18.67 11.35 3.79
CA SER A 102 18.52 10.24 4.71
C SER A 102 19.57 10.26 5.83
N GLY A 103 20.82 10.58 5.50
CA GLY A 103 21.92 10.69 6.44
C GLY A 103 22.32 9.35 7.08
N ASP A 104 23.06 9.44 8.18
CA ASP A 104 23.57 8.32 8.96
C ASP A 104 22.88 8.30 10.33
N ALA A 105 22.11 7.25 10.62
CA ALA A 105 21.35 7.14 11.86
C ALA A 105 22.22 7.06 13.12
N ASP A 106 23.51 6.71 12.99
CA ASP A 106 24.48 6.73 14.10
C ASP A 106 25.08 8.13 14.32
N LYS A 107 24.78 9.09 13.44
CA LYS A 107 25.21 10.49 13.52
C LYS A 107 24.00 11.43 13.63
N PRO A 108 23.55 11.78 14.84
CA PRO A 108 22.42 12.68 15.05
C PRO A 108 22.56 13.99 14.25
N GLY A 109 21.50 14.38 13.55
CA GLY A 109 21.46 15.60 12.75
C GLY A 109 22.12 15.50 11.37
N SER A 110 22.61 14.32 10.96
CA SER A 110 23.16 14.11 9.61
C SER A 110 22.10 13.88 8.53
N GLY A 111 20.85 13.65 8.93
CA GLY A 111 19.72 13.41 8.04
C GLY A 111 18.45 13.06 8.79
N TYR A 112 17.43 12.59 8.06
CA TYR A 112 16.13 12.23 8.62
C TYR A 112 16.02 10.80 9.18
N SER A 113 17.03 9.94 8.95
CA SER A 113 17.02 8.56 9.44
C SER A 113 17.05 8.48 10.96
N SER A 114 16.35 7.48 11.50
CA SER A 114 16.24 7.28 12.94
C SER A 114 16.54 5.85 13.36
N LYS A 115 17.22 5.70 14.50
CA LYS A 115 17.27 4.43 15.22
C LYS A 115 15.91 4.11 15.85
N PHE A 116 15.59 2.83 15.97
CA PHE A 116 14.41 2.34 16.69
C PHE A 116 14.70 1.02 17.40
N ASP A 117 13.92 0.72 18.42
CA ASP A 117 13.98 -0.54 19.17
C ASP A 117 12.73 -1.38 18.89
N LYS A 118 12.89 -2.70 18.68
CA LYS A 118 11.76 -3.62 18.43
C LYS A 118 10.74 -3.71 19.57
N LYS A 119 11.17 -3.43 20.81
CA LYS A 119 10.27 -3.39 21.97
C LYS A 119 9.26 -2.22 21.90
N ASP A 120 9.61 -1.18 21.13
CA ASP A 120 8.82 0.04 20.94
C ASP A 120 8.17 0.07 19.54
N GLU A 121 8.14 -1.08 18.86
CA GLU A 121 7.54 -1.28 17.55
C GLU A 121 6.33 -2.22 17.68
N ILE A 122 5.18 -1.81 17.14
CA ILE A 122 3.93 -2.55 17.23
C ILE A 122 3.33 -2.64 15.83
N ALA A 123 3.05 -3.86 15.38
CA ALA A 123 2.29 -4.12 14.16
C ALA A 123 1.09 -5.02 14.45
N ARG A 124 -0.04 -4.73 13.83
CA ARG A 124 -1.26 -5.55 13.82
C ARG A 124 -2.06 -5.24 12.56
N ALA A 125 -3.05 -6.07 12.23
CA ALA A 125 -3.86 -5.88 11.03
C ALA A 125 -4.43 -4.43 10.93
N GLY A 126 -3.99 -3.68 9.92
CA GLY A 126 -4.43 -2.30 9.69
C GLY A 126 -3.82 -1.22 10.58
N TYR A 127 -2.79 -1.52 11.40
CA TYR A 127 -2.10 -0.54 12.24
C TYR A 127 -0.61 -0.86 12.45
N TYR A 128 0.23 0.17 12.37
CA TYR A 128 1.63 0.11 12.75
C TYR A 128 1.98 1.30 13.65
N SER A 129 2.91 1.13 14.58
CA SER A 129 3.56 2.24 15.27
C SER A 129 4.98 1.92 15.69
N VAL A 130 5.81 2.95 15.73
CA VAL A 130 7.19 2.85 16.20
C VAL A 130 7.61 4.14 16.90
N PHE A 131 8.44 4.01 17.93
CA PHE A 131 9.14 5.14 18.52
C PHE A 131 10.50 5.36 17.86
N LEU A 132 10.67 6.53 17.24
CA LEU A 132 11.89 6.97 16.58
C LEU A 132 12.81 7.63 17.62
N GLN A 133 13.93 7.00 17.97
CA GLN A 133 14.79 7.42 19.09
C GLN A 133 15.40 8.81 18.88
N ASN A 134 15.75 9.13 17.63
CA ASN A 134 16.18 10.45 17.19
C ASN A 134 15.34 10.80 15.96
N PRO A 135 14.19 11.47 16.09
CA PRO A 135 14.06 12.71 16.89
C PRO A 135 13.24 12.63 18.19
N LYS A 136 12.96 11.45 18.74
CA LYS A 136 12.01 11.23 19.86
C LYS A 136 10.55 11.45 19.47
N VAL A 137 10.17 10.90 18.33
CA VAL A 137 8.82 11.01 17.78
C VAL A 137 8.17 9.63 17.76
N GLU A 138 6.93 9.53 18.24
CA GLU A 138 6.11 8.34 17.99
C GLU A 138 5.40 8.50 16.65
N ALA A 139 5.65 7.58 15.72
CA ALA A 139 4.96 7.50 14.45
C ALA A 139 3.89 6.40 14.51
N GLN A 140 2.67 6.73 14.11
CA GLN A 140 1.54 5.79 14.08
C GLN A 140 0.86 5.86 12.72
N LEU A 141 0.59 4.70 12.13
CA LEU A 141 0.14 4.54 10.76
C LEU A 141 -1.14 3.71 10.72
N THR A 142 -2.07 4.09 9.86
CA THR A 142 -3.23 3.28 9.45
C THR A 142 -3.66 3.68 8.05
N VAL A 143 -4.64 2.99 7.46
CA VAL A 143 -5.02 3.19 6.06
C VAL A 143 -6.53 3.10 5.83
N THR A 144 -6.97 3.77 4.77
CA THR A 144 -8.19 3.47 4.02
C THR A 144 -7.80 2.71 2.72
N PRO A 145 -8.72 2.35 1.81
CA PRO A 145 -8.33 1.68 0.58
C PRO A 145 -7.28 2.44 -0.25
N ARG A 146 -7.34 3.79 -0.31
CA ARG A 146 -6.49 4.64 -1.18
C ARG A 146 -5.78 5.78 -0.46
N VAL A 147 -5.90 5.86 0.87
CA VAL A 147 -5.31 6.95 1.68
C VAL A 147 -4.54 6.37 2.86
N GLY A 148 -3.26 6.74 2.97
CA GLY A 148 -2.43 6.54 4.15
C GLY A 148 -2.71 7.62 5.19
N ILE A 149 -2.88 7.23 6.45
CA ILE A 149 -3.15 8.12 7.56
C ILE A 149 -2.02 7.98 8.58
N HIS A 150 -1.31 9.07 8.80
CA HIS A 150 -0.22 9.18 9.75
C HIS A 150 -0.66 9.98 10.97
N ARG A 151 -0.17 9.62 12.15
CA ARG A 151 -0.19 10.47 13.35
C ARG A 151 1.22 10.48 13.93
N TYR A 152 1.82 11.65 13.97
CA TYR A 152 3.13 11.87 14.58
C TYR A 152 2.97 12.62 15.88
N ILE A 153 3.49 12.06 16.98
CA ILE A 153 3.50 12.67 18.30
C ILE A 153 4.92 13.17 18.55
N PHE A 154 5.09 14.49 18.47
CA PHE A 154 6.37 15.17 18.64
C PHE A 154 6.65 15.56 20.09
N PRO A 155 7.92 15.78 20.48
CA PRO A 155 8.21 16.57 21.66
C PRO A 155 7.64 17.99 21.49
N ALA A 156 7.52 18.73 22.60
CA ALA A 156 7.11 20.14 22.54
C ALA A 156 8.22 20.97 21.87
N THR A 157 7.97 21.50 20.68
CA THR A 157 8.92 22.28 19.88
C THR A 157 8.18 23.21 18.92
N ASP A 158 8.84 24.26 18.44
CA ASP A 158 8.36 25.07 17.29
C ASP A 158 8.97 24.67 15.95
N LYS A 159 9.80 23.61 15.96
CA LYS A 159 10.52 23.05 14.82
C LYS A 159 10.22 21.56 14.64
N ALA A 160 8.95 21.16 14.66
CA ALA A 160 8.54 19.80 14.30
C ALA A 160 8.36 19.72 12.79
N ASN A 161 9.18 18.93 12.11
CA ASN A 161 9.17 18.86 10.64
C ASN A 161 8.62 17.53 10.15
N LEU A 162 7.95 17.58 9.00
CA LEU A 162 7.67 16.44 8.15
C LEU A 162 8.34 16.68 6.80
N ASN A 163 9.26 15.78 6.42
CA ASN A 163 9.86 15.74 5.09
C ASN A 163 9.10 14.74 4.21
N PHE A 164 8.90 15.09 2.95
CA PHE A 164 8.37 14.24 1.90
C PHE A 164 9.47 14.07 0.86
N ASP A 165 10.10 12.91 0.82
CA ASP A 165 10.95 12.52 -0.30
C ASP A 165 10.03 11.99 -1.40
N ILE A 166 9.70 12.87 -2.34
CA ILE A 166 8.73 12.62 -3.42
C ILE A 166 9.31 11.65 -4.45
N THR A 167 10.63 11.58 -4.54
CA THR A 167 11.38 10.75 -5.49
C THR A 167 11.93 9.47 -4.89
N SER A 168 11.51 9.14 -3.66
CA SER A 168 11.91 7.92 -2.98
C SER A 168 11.45 6.67 -3.73
N ARG A 169 12.25 5.61 -3.66
CA ARG A 169 11.97 4.34 -4.32
C ARG A 169 12.74 3.17 -3.72
N LEU A 170 12.16 1.98 -3.82
CA LEU A 170 12.79 0.70 -3.52
C LEU A 170 13.40 0.07 -4.78
N GLY A 171 14.43 -0.77 -4.60
CA GLY A 171 15.05 -1.58 -5.66
C GLY A 171 15.95 -0.83 -6.63
N GLY A 172 15.95 0.50 -6.57
CA GLY A 172 16.66 1.36 -7.52
C GLY A 172 15.97 1.45 -8.87
N GLY A 173 16.45 2.38 -9.72
CA GLY A 173 15.97 2.65 -11.07
C GLY A 173 15.98 4.15 -11.38
N GLU A 174 15.33 4.55 -12.47
CA GLU A 174 15.38 5.92 -12.99
C GLU A 174 14.08 6.69 -12.69
N GLY A 175 14.20 7.90 -12.14
CA GLY A 175 13.10 8.86 -12.14
C GLY A 175 13.07 9.60 -13.47
N THR A 176 11.88 9.91 -13.98
CA THR A 176 11.70 10.57 -15.30
C THR A 176 10.97 11.90 -15.21
N PHE A 177 10.11 12.06 -14.22
CA PHE A 177 9.39 13.30 -13.94
C PHE A 177 9.16 13.44 -12.44
N SER A 178 9.23 14.67 -11.93
CA SER A 178 8.82 14.97 -10.56
C SER A 178 8.15 16.35 -10.51
N ALA A 179 7.17 16.47 -9.62
CA ALA A 179 6.47 17.72 -9.35
C ALA A 179 6.04 17.79 -7.89
N ALA A 180 6.07 18.99 -7.33
CA ALA A 180 5.58 19.29 -6.00
C ALA A 180 4.97 20.69 -5.98
N LYS A 181 3.85 20.86 -5.26
CA LYS A 181 3.19 22.15 -5.11
C LYS A 181 2.45 22.24 -3.79
N TRP A 182 2.77 23.27 -3.01
CA TRP A 182 1.98 23.66 -1.86
C TRP A 182 0.77 24.50 -2.29
N ILE A 183 -0.43 23.98 -2.05
CA ILE A 183 -1.70 24.66 -2.35
C ILE A 183 -2.10 25.60 -1.22
N SER A 184 -1.77 25.22 0.01
CA SER A 184 -2.00 26.01 1.22
C SER A 184 -1.07 25.52 2.33
N PRO A 185 -0.95 26.22 3.48
CA PRO A 185 -0.21 25.69 4.64
C PRO A 185 -0.72 24.33 5.17
N THR A 186 -1.89 23.87 4.71
CA THR A 186 -2.52 22.60 5.10
C THR A 186 -2.57 21.57 3.97
N GLU A 187 -2.02 21.86 2.79
CA GLU A 187 -2.15 20.98 1.63
C GLU A 187 -0.96 21.05 0.67
N LEU A 188 -0.40 19.87 0.38
CA LEU A 188 0.67 19.61 -0.57
C LEU A 188 0.15 18.63 -1.63
N GLU A 189 0.48 18.85 -2.89
CA GLU A 189 0.25 17.90 -3.97
C GLU A 189 1.54 17.67 -4.76
N GLY A 190 1.63 16.53 -5.46
CA GLY A 190 2.81 16.23 -6.26
C GLY A 190 2.69 14.95 -7.06
N ALA A 191 3.70 14.71 -7.88
CA ALA A 191 3.76 13.57 -8.78
C ALA A 191 5.20 13.07 -8.92
N PHE A 192 5.33 11.77 -9.17
CA PHE A 192 6.58 11.13 -9.51
C PHE A 192 6.34 10.10 -10.61
N HIS A 193 7.14 10.14 -11.67
CA HIS A 193 7.15 9.11 -12.70
C HIS A 193 8.50 8.43 -12.73
N SER A 194 8.49 7.11 -12.85
CA SER A 194 9.69 6.29 -12.72
C SER A 194 9.72 5.14 -13.72
N LYS A 195 10.93 4.61 -13.92
CA LYS A 195 11.22 3.36 -14.60
C LYS A 195 11.95 2.44 -13.62
N GLY A 196 11.53 1.19 -13.58
CA GLY A 196 12.02 0.16 -12.68
C GLY A 196 11.67 -1.23 -13.20
N TRP A 197 11.16 -2.09 -12.30
CA TRP A 197 10.56 -3.35 -12.71
C TRP A 197 9.27 -3.09 -13.49
N ALA A 198 8.47 -2.12 -13.05
CA ALA A 198 7.51 -1.42 -13.90
C ALA A 198 8.25 -0.49 -14.86
N LYS A 199 8.12 -0.71 -16.17
CA LYS A 199 8.86 0.04 -17.19
C LYS A 199 8.43 1.52 -17.28
N GLU A 200 7.20 1.83 -16.92
CA GLU A 200 6.67 3.18 -16.80
C GLU A 200 5.62 3.22 -15.69
N GLN A 201 5.99 3.76 -14.52
CA GLN A 201 5.09 3.93 -13.39
C GLN A 201 4.78 5.41 -13.19
N HIS A 202 3.49 5.75 -13.05
CA HIS A 202 3.06 7.09 -12.65
C HIS A 202 2.42 7.03 -11.26
N ILE A 203 2.82 7.93 -10.38
CA ILE A 203 2.13 8.16 -9.10
C ILE A 203 1.89 9.65 -8.87
N TYR A 204 0.69 9.95 -8.40
CA TYR A 204 0.21 11.27 -8.02
C TYR A 204 -0.25 11.21 -6.57
N PHE A 205 -0.02 12.27 -5.80
CA PHE A 205 -0.45 12.33 -4.42
C PHE A 205 -1.03 13.68 -4.01
N VAL A 206 -1.90 13.64 -3.00
CA VAL A 206 -2.37 14.80 -2.25
C VAL A 206 -2.22 14.51 -0.77
N ALA A 207 -1.51 15.38 -0.05
CA ALA A 207 -1.33 15.34 1.39
C ALA A 207 -2.07 16.50 2.07
N ARG A 208 -2.84 16.21 3.13
CA ARG A 208 -3.46 17.22 3.99
C ARG A 208 -3.05 17.06 5.45
N PHE A 209 -2.82 18.19 6.12
CA PHE A 209 -2.34 18.26 7.51
C PHE A 209 -3.45 18.74 8.46
N SER A 210 -3.49 18.19 9.68
CA SER A 210 -4.50 18.55 10.69
C SER A 210 -4.32 19.95 11.29
N ALA A 211 -3.17 20.58 11.04
CA ALA A 211 -2.82 21.93 11.45
C ALA A 211 -2.07 22.61 10.30
N PRO A 212 -2.15 23.95 10.17
CA PRO A 212 -1.35 24.69 9.19
C PRO A 212 0.14 24.63 9.56
N ALA A 213 0.98 24.39 8.56
CA ALA A 213 2.43 24.50 8.69
C ALA A 213 2.83 25.97 8.93
N SER A 214 3.72 26.20 9.90
CA SER A 214 4.31 27.51 10.18
C SER A 214 5.38 27.91 9.15
N SER A 215 6.00 26.91 8.52
CA SER A 215 6.93 27.05 7.40
C SER A 215 6.76 25.84 6.49
N TYR A 216 6.86 26.04 5.18
CA TYR A 216 6.78 24.96 4.20
C TYR A 216 7.49 25.35 2.92
N GLY A 217 7.86 24.37 2.12
CA GLY A 217 8.50 24.60 0.83
C GLY A 217 8.83 23.33 0.06
N VAL A 218 9.43 23.54 -1.09
CA VAL A 218 9.94 22.51 -2.00
C VAL A 218 11.45 22.67 -2.11
N ALA A 219 12.16 21.56 -2.14
CA ALA A 219 13.59 21.50 -2.31
C ALA A 219 13.98 20.55 -3.45
N THR A 220 15.08 20.88 -4.12
CA THR A 220 15.57 20.13 -5.27
C THR A 220 17.03 19.78 -5.07
N GLY A 221 17.39 18.50 -5.25
CA GLY A 221 18.76 18.03 -5.07
C GLY A 221 19.34 18.36 -3.70
N ASN A 222 18.53 18.16 -2.64
CA ASN A 222 18.86 18.51 -1.24
C ASN A 222 19.15 20.00 -0.99
N LYS A 223 18.66 20.91 -1.85
CA LYS A 223 18.83 22.36 -1.67
C LYS A 223 17.47 23.04 -1.48
N MET A 224 17.34 23.73 -0.35
CA MET A 224 16.20 24.60 -0.08
C MET A 224 16.43 25.97 -0.71
N GLU A 225 15.39 26.50 -1.35
CA GLU A 225 15.35 27.87 -1.85
C GLU A 225 14.25 28.63 -1.10
N ALA A 226 14.58 29.79 -0.55
CA ALA A 226 13.66 30.55 0.28
C ALA A 226 12.39 30.95 -0.51
N GLY A 227 11.22 30.62 0.03
CA GLY A 227 9.92 30.95 -0.60
C GLY A 227 9.51 30.04 -1.75
N LYS A 228 10.33 29.04 -2.12
CA LYS A 228 9.99 28.06 -3.16
C LYS A 228 8.91 27.11 -2.65
N THR A 229 7.75 27.15 -3.28
CA THR A 229 6.56 26.37 -2.89
C THR A 229 6.05 25.47 -3.99
N GLU A 230 6.62 25.57 -5.19
CA GLU A 230 6.33 24.70 -6.32
C GLU A 230 7.58 24.46 -7.16
N GLU A 231 7.65 23.28 -7.77
CA GLU A 231 8.62 22.93 -8.81
C GLU A 231 8.06 21.79 -9.65
N SER A 232 8.39 21.77 -10.93
CA SER A 232 8.02 20.67 -11.82
C SER A 232 8.94 20.62 -13.04
N GLY A 233 9.32 19.42 -13.45
CA GLY A 233 10.05 19.26 -14.70
C GLY A 233 10.54 17.83 -14.94
N PRO A 234 11.38 17.64 -15.98
CA PRO A 234 12.17 16.44 -16.12
C PRO A 234 12.89 16.10 -14.82
N PHE A 235 13.07 14.80 -14.55
CA PHE A 235 13.51 14.29 -13.26
C PHE A 235 14.56 15.16 -12.56
N THR A 236 14.15 15.66 -11.39
CA THR A 236 15.00 16.26 -10.38
C THR A 236 14.65 15.60 -9.06
N ALA A 237 15.66 15.17 -8.28
CA ALA A 237 15.42 14.69 -6.91
C ALA A 237 14.67 15.77 -6.14
N MET A 238 13.48 15.44 -5.64
CA MET A 238 12.49 16.40 -5.17
C MET A 238 12.05 16.05 -3.76
N ASP A 239 12.15 17.04 -2.88
CA ASP A 239 11.63 16.98 -1.53
C ASP A 239 10.58 18.09 -1.32
N ALA A 240 9.66 17.87 -0.39
CA ALA A 240 8.85 18.92 0.20
C ALA A 240 8.88 18.83 1.72
N TYR A 241 8.79 19.96 2.40
CA TYR A 241 8.86 20.00 3.86
C TYR A 241 7.77 20.87 4.46
N ALA A 242 7.38 20.52 5.68
CA ALA A 242 6.41 21.25 6.48
C ALA A 242 6.87 21.31 7.94
N THR A 243 6.90 22.49 8.53
CA THR A 243 7.24 22.72 9.94
C THR A 243 6.00 23.11 10.72
N PHE A 244 5.86 22.61 11.95
CA PHE A 244 4.74 22.84 12.84
C PHE A 244 5.22 23.28 14.24
N ASP A 245 4.37 24.05 14.93
CA ASP A 245 4.52 24.34 16.35
C ASP A 245 3.70 23.36 17.19
N THR A 246 4.39 22.46 17.87
CA THR A 246 3.82 21.36 18.66
C THR A 246 3.84 21.65 20.16
N ARG A 247 4.17 22.88 20.59
CA ARG A 247 4.15 23.26 22.02
C ARG A 247 2.76 23.20 22.65
N LYS A 248 1.71 23.45 21.85
CA LYS A 248 0.30 23.41 22.28
C LYS A 248 -0.41 22.10 21.97
N ASN A 249 -0.04 21.46 20.86
CA ASN A 249 -0.58 20.17 20.45
C ASN A 249 0.56 19.35 19.83
N GLN A 250 0.95 18.28 20.53
CA GLN A 250 2.07 17.44 20.12
C GLN A 250 1.77 16.54 18.91
N ALA A 251 0.49 16.32 18.61
CA ALA A 251 0.07 15.43 17.53
C ALA A 251 -0.23 16.19 16.24
N VAL A 252 0.43 15.78 15.16
CA VAL A 252 0.10 16.18 13.78
C VAL A 252 -0.41 14.95 13.04
N VAL A 253 -1.65 15.02 12.54
CA VAL A 253 -2.23 13.98 11.68
C VAL A 253 -2.07 14.40 10.23
N VAL A 254 -1.60 13.48 9.39
CA VAL A 254 -1.43 13.69 7.94
C VAL A 254 -2.20 12.62 7.19
N LYS A 255 -2.90 13.03 6.14
CA LYS A 255 -3.63 12.13 5.24
C LYS A 255 -3.01 12.26 3.86
N VAL A 256 -2.50 11.16 3.31
CA VAL A 256 -1.85 11.13 1.99
C VAL A 256 -2.61 10.16 1.11
N ALA A 257 -3.30 10.69 0.11
CA ALA A 257 -3.98 9.89 -0.90
C ALA A 257 -3.10 9.76 -2.14
N ILE A 258 -3.14 8.60 -2.79
CA ILE A 258 -2.41 8.35 -4.04
C ILE A 258 -3.38 8.04 -5.19
N SER A 259 -2.90 8.20 -6.42
CA SER A 259 -3.56 7.82 -7.66
C SER A 259 -2.50 7.48 -8.71
N SER A 260 -2.80 6.54 -9.59
CA SER A 260 -2.01 6.26 -10.80
C SER A 260 -2.44 7.10 -12.01
N VAL A 261 -3.50 7.90 -11.87
CA VAL A 261 -4.15 8.64 -12.96
C VAL A 261 -3.72 10.10 -12.97
N ASP A 262 -4.05 10.84 -11.90
CA ASP A 262 -3.75 12.26 -11.77
C ASP A 262 -3.97 12.79 -10.34
N ILE A 263 -3.60 14.06 -10.12
CA ILE A 263 -3.81 14.78 -8.85
C ILE A 263 -5.29 14.88 -8.47
N ASP A 264 -6.19 15.06 -9.44
CA ASP A 264 -7.64 15.15 -9.18
C ASP A 264 -8.20 13.82 -8.66
N GLY A 265 -7.71 12.70 -9.18
CA GLY A 265 -7.99 11.35 -8.71
C GLY A 265 -7.54 11.16 -7.26
N ALA A 266 -6.29 11.48 -6.95
CA ALA A 266 -5.76 11.42 -5.58
C ALA A 266 -6.59 12.31 -4.61
N ARG A 267 -6.97 13.51 -5.06
CA ARG A 267 -7.81 14.43 -4.29
C ARG A 267 -9.20 13.86 -4.00
N LYS A 268 -9.87 13.30 -5.03
CA LYS A 268 -11.18 12.64 -4.88
C LYS A 268 -11.09 11.43 -3.96
N ASN A 269 -10.03 10.64 -4.04
CA ASN A 269 -9.78 9.52 -3.11
C ASN A 269 -9.73 10.04 -1.66
N LEU A 270 -8.98 11.11 -1.41
CA LEU A 270 -8.89 11.74 -0.09
C LEU A 270 -10.26 12.24 0.41
N ASP A 271 -10.99 12.97 -0.42
CA ASP A 271 -12.29 13.54 -0.09
C ASP A 271 -13.38 12.49 0.13
N ALA A 272 -13.30 11.36 -0.57
CA ALA A 272 -14.23 10.26 -0.42
C ALA A 272 -13.97 9.46 0.86
N GLU A 273 -12.71 9.09 1.12
CA GLU A 273 -12.36 8.07 2.11
C GLU A 273 -11.89 8.65 3.45
N ALA A 274 -11.28 9.84 3.46
CA ALA A 274 -10.56 10.38 4.61
C ALA A 274 -11.10 11.74 5.11
N ARG A 275 -12.41 11.79 5.39
CA ARG A 275 -13.17 13.04 5.67
C ARG A 275 -12.95 13.67 7.04
N HIS A 276 -12.47 12.91 8.03
CA HIS A 276 -12.28 13.40 9.40
C HIS A 276 -10.81 13.29 9.84
N TRP A 277 -10.51 13.80 11.05
CA TRP A 277 -9.17 13.80 11.65
C TRP A 277 -9.02 12.84 12.84
N ASP A 278 -10.07 12.09 13.20
CA ASP A 278 -9.98 11.03 14.22
C ASP A 278 -9.17 9.84 13.67
N PHE A 279 -7.87 9.82 13.96
CA PHE A 279 -6.96 8.73 13.61
C PHE A 279 -7.43 7.37 14.17
N ASN A 280 -7.91 7.35 15.42
CA ASN A 280 -8.31 6.10 16.06
C ASN A 280 -9.57 5.51 15.42
N ARG A 281 -10.40 6.33 14.78
CA ARG A 281 -11.52 5.84 13.97
C ARG A 281 -11.03 5.07 12.74
N TYR A 282 -10.05 5.58 11.99
CA TYR A 282 -9.47 4.84 10.87
C TYR A 282 -8.85 3.51 11.32
N VAL A 283 -8.16 3.49 12.48
CA VAL A 283 -7.62 2.24 13.06
C VAL A 283 -8.72 1.22 13.33
N ARG A 284 -9.83 1.63 13.95
CA ARG A 284 -10.97 0.74 14.22
C ARG A 284 -11.62 0.24 12.93
N ASP A 285 -11.75 1.11 11.94
CA ASP A 285 -12.36 0.76 10.66
C ASP A 285 -11.48 -0.24 9.89
N ALA A 286 -10.16 -0.06 9.89
CA ALA A 286 -9.21 -0.99 9.29
C ALA A 286 -9.20 -2.37 10.00
N ASP A 287 -9.14 -2.38 11.33
CA ASP A 287 -9.22 -3.61 12.13
C ASP A 287 -10.54 -4.36 11.92
N SER A 288 -11.67 -3.64 11.95
CA SER A 288 -13.01 -4.23 11.74
C SER A 288 -13.13 -4.86 10.34
N THR A 289 -12.49 -4.26 9.34
CA THR A 289 -12.44 -4.80 7.97
C THR A 289 -11.68 -6.11 7.92
N TRP A 290 -10.48 -6.15 8.52
CA TRP A 290 -9.70 -7.36 8.60
C TRP A 290 -10.40 -8.45 9.39
N ASN A 291 -10.99 -8.09 10.53
CA ASN A 291 -11.76 -9.02 11.33
C ASN A 291 -12.91 -9.63 10.52
N THR A 292 -13.62 -8.83 9.72
CA THR A 292 -14.70 -9.30 8.85
C THR A 292 -14.17 -10.24 7.75
N LYS A 293 -13.07 -9.86 7.07
CA LYS A 293 -12.43 -10.68 6.03
C LYS A 293 -11.97 -12.03 6.58
N LEU A 294 -11.30 -12.04 7.73
CA LEU A 294 -10.72 -13.23 8.34
C LEU A 294 -11.76 -14.12 9.05
N ALA A 295 -12.86 -13.54 9.52
CA ALA A 295 -13.95 -14.28 10.15
C ALA A 295 -14.77 -15.15 9.18
N GLN A 296 -14.49 -15.11 7.87
CA GLN A 296 -15.01 -16.07 6.89
C GLN A 296 -14.63 -17.52 7.25
N THR A 297 -13.55 -17.70 8.00
CA THR A 297 -13.10 -18.99 8.54
C THR A 297 -13.15 -18.96 10.06
N LYS A 298 -13.68 -20.02 10.68
CA LYS A 298 -13.75 -20.17 12.14
C LYS A 298 -12.94 -21.38 12.61
N ILE A 299 -11.83 -21.11 13.28
CA ILE A 299 -10.97 -22.15 13.87
C ILE A 299 -11.43 -22.45 15.31
N THR A 300 -11.94 -23.66 15.57
CA THR A 300 -12.50 -24.08 16.87
C THR A 300 -11.52 -24.85 17.77
N GLY A 301 -10.26 -25.02 17.35
CA GLY A 301 -9.20 -25.71 18.09
C GLY A 301 -7.83 -25.04 17.91
N GLY A 302 -6.76 -25.75 18.31
CA GLY A 302 -5.38 -25.28 18.16
C GLY A 302 -4.92 -24.26 19.23
N THR A 303 -3.60 -24.13 19.36
CA THR A 303 -2.96 -23.14 20.25
C THR A 303 -3.08 -21.74 19.66
N ASP A 304 -2.88 -20.70 20.47
CA ASP A 304 -2.88 -19.32 19.97
C ASP A 304 -1.74 -19.08 18.97
N ALA A 305 -0.62 -19.81 19.06
CA ALA A 305 0.43 -19.79 18.06
C ALA A 305 -0.06 -20.35 16.71
N GLN A 306 -0.78 -21.48 16.70
CA GLN A 306 -1.35 -22.04 15.47
C GLN A 306 -2.40 -21.12 14.85
N LYS A 307 -3.21 -20.45 15.68
CA LYS A 307 -4.16 -19.44 15.20
C LYS A 307 -3.43 -18.23 14.62
N ARG A 308 -2.34 -17.78 15.25
CA ARG A 308 -1.49 -16.71 14.73
C ARG A 308 -0.95 -17.08 13.36
N ASP A 309 -0.35 -18.26 13.21
CA ASP A 309 0.20 -18.71 11.94
C ASP A 309 -0.89 -18.78 10.85
N TYR A 310 -2.06 -19.33 11.17
CA TYR A 310 -3.20 -19.40 10.24
C TYR A 310 -3.71 -18.02 9.82
N TYR A 311 -4.11 -17.17 10.77
CA TYR A 311 -4.71 -15.86 10.44
C TYR A 311 -3.70 -14.91 9.82
N THR A 312 -2.41 -15.05 10.15
CA THR A 312 -1.34 -14.28 9.51
C THR A 312 -1.09 -14.73 8.07
N ALA A 313 -1.13 -16.04 7.78
CA ALA A 313 -1.08 -16.54 6.42
C ALA A 313 -2.28 -16.05 5.57
N MET A 314 -3.49 -16.07 6.15
CA MET A 314 -4.69 -15.52 5.50
C MET A 314 -4.59 -14.01 5.30
N TYR A 315 -4.02 -13.27 6.26
CA TYR A 315 -3.73 -11.85 6.11
C TYR A 315 -2.83 -11.60 4.89
N HIS A 316 -1.68 -12.27 4.79
CA HIS A 316 -0.77 -12.12 3.64
C HIS A 316 -1.41 -12.52 2.31
N ALA A 317 -2.23 -13.57 2.29
CA ALA A 317 -2.92 -14.01 1.08
C ALA A 317 -3.91 -12.96 0.53
N PHE A 318 -4.43 -12.08 1.37
CA PHE A 318 -5.43 -11.06 0.99
C PHE A 318 -4.85 -9.65 0.87
N ILE A 319 -3.52 -9.49 0.83
CA ILE A 319 -2.89 -8.19 0.53
C ILE A 319 -2.92 -7.92 -0.97
N HIS A 320 -2.49 -8.89 -1.78
CA HIS A 320 -2.40 -8.80 -3.25
C HIS A 320 -3.33 -9.82 -3.93
N PRO A 321 -3.86 -9.56 -5.15
CA PRO A 321 -3.71 -8.36 -5.98
C PRO A 321 -4.27 -7.09 -5.32
N SER A 322 -3.70 -5.93 -5.63
CA SER A 322 -4.03 -4.65 -4.99
C SER A 322 -4.88 -3.76 -5.90
N LEU A 323 -5.80 -2.99 -5.32
CA LEU A 323 -6.62 -2.01 -6.02
C LEU A 323 -5.75 -0.98 -6.73
N TYR A 324 -6.03 -0.71 -8.01
CA TYR A 324 -5.25 0.20 -8.85
C TYR A 324 -6.16 1.12 -9.68
N GLN A 325 -7.19 1.63 -9.02
CA GLN A 325 -8.28 2.42 -9.59
C GLN A 325 -8.72 3.48 -8.59
N ASP A 326 -8.97 4.71 -9.05
CA ASP A 326 -9.51 5.79 -8.22
C ASP A 326 -10.98 5.58 -7.85
N VAL A 327 -11.46 6.33 -6.86
CA VAL A 327 -12.84 6.22 -6.36
C VAL A 327 -13.90 6.61 -7.39
N ASP A 328 -13.52 7.40 -8.41
CA ASP A 328 -14.39 7.74 -9.55
C ASP A 328 -14.35 6.69 -10.67
N GLY A 329 -13.59 5.62 -10.48
CA GLY A 329 -13.50 4.47 -11.35
C GLY A 329 -12.46 4.60 -12.46
N ARG A 330 -11.73 5.72 -12.55
CA ARG A 330 -10.63 5.87 -13.50
C ARG A 330 -9.42 5.02 -13.09
N TYR A 331 -8.69 4.50 -14.06
CA TYR A 331 -7.44 3.77 -13.85
C TYR A 331 -6.49 3.94 -15.04
N LEU A 332 -5.19 3.78 -14.81
CA LEU A 332 -4.19 3.75 -15.87
C LEU A 332 -4.13 2.32 -16.45
N GLY A 333 -4.37 2.16 -17.75
CA GLY A 333 -4.31 0.86 -18.45
C GLY A 333 -2.90 0.49 -18.90
N MET A 334 -2.72 -0.72 -19.43
CA MET A 334 -1.40 -1.18 -19.92
C MET A 334 -0.89 -0.47 -21.18
N ASP A 335 -1.72 0.38 -21.78
CA ASP A 335 -1.34 1.30 -22.86
C ASP A 335 -0.94 2.69 -22.34
N MET A 336 -0.76 2.84 -21.02
CA MET A 336 -0.50 4.10 -20.31
C MET A 336 -1.54 5.19 -20.59
N LYS A 337 -2.77 4.78 -20.93
CA LYS A 337 -3.91 5.69 -21.09
C LYS A 337 -4.86 5.58 -19.93
N ILE A 338 -5.60 6.65 -19.69
CA ILE A 338 -6.65 6.69 -18.68
C ILE A 338 -7.88 5.96 -19.24
N HIS A 339 -8.36 4.96 -18.51
CA HIS A 339 -9.59 4.22 -18.79
C HIS A 339 -10.61 4.47 -17.70
N GLN A 340 -11.89 4.27 -18.02
CA GLN A 340 -12.99 4.34 -17.08
C GLN A 340 -13.54 2.93 -16.86
N ALA A 341 -13.49 2.45 -15.63
CA ALA A 341 -14.07 1.16 -15.29
C ALA A 341 -15.60 1.20 -15.41
N PRO A 342 -16.23 0.12 -15.91
CA PRO A 342 -17.66 -0.09 -15.78
C PRO A 342 -18.11 -0.07 -14.31
N LYS A 343 -19.35 0.35 -14.07
CA LYS A 343 -19.91 0.37 -12.72
C LYS A 343 -19.87 -1.02 -12.08
N GLY A 344 -19.29 -1.11 -10.89
CA GLY A 344 -19.17 -2.37 -10.13
C GLY A 344 -17.96 -3.21 -10.50
N PHE A 345 -17.06 -2.71 -11.35
CA PHE A 345 -15.75 -3.31 -11.62
C PHE A 345 -14.64 -2.51 -10.93
N GLU A 346 -13.78 -3.21 -10.21
CA GLU A 346 -12.56 -2.69 -9.61
C GLU A 346 -11.33 -3.21 -10.34
N TYR A 347 -10.51 -2.29 -10.85
CA TYR A 347 -9.27 -2.64 -11.53
C TYR A 347 -8.16 -2.84 -10.48
N HIS A 348 -7.48 -3.99 -10.57
CA HIS A 348 -6.40 -4.38 -9.65
C HIS A 348 -5.10 -4.62 -10.42
N HIS A 349 -3.97 -4.54 -9.73
CA HIS A 349 -2.62 -4.82 -10.24
C HIS A 349 -1.85 -5.79 -9.30
N VAL A 350 -0.59 -6.09 -9.63
CA VAL A 350 0.30 -7.04 -8.90
C VAL A 350 -0.18 -8.48 -9.10
N PHE A 351 -0.11 -8.91 -10.35
CA PHE A 351 -0.42 -10.30 -10.73
C PHE A 351 0.86 -11.13 -10.83
N SER A 352 1.34 -11.65 -9.69
CA SER A 352 2.47 -12.60 -9.62
C SER A 352 2.07 -14.01 -10.06
N THR A 353 1.58 -14.14 -11.30
CA THR A 353 0.77 -15.31 -11.67
C THR A 353 1.55 -16.60 -11.69
N TRP A 354 2.87 -16.58 -11.85
CA TRP A 354 3.72 -17.77 -11.75
C TRP A 354 3.64 -18.47 -10.38
N ASP A 355 3.37 -17.71 -9.31
CA ASP A 355 3.18 -18.22 -7.95
C ASP A 355 1.69 -18.41 -7.65
N THR A 356 0.89 -17.37 -7.90
CA THR A 356 -0.46 -17.26 -7.34
C THR A 356 -1.47 -18.22 -8.00
N TYR A 357 -1.23 -18.68 -9.23
CA TYR A 357 -2.09 -19.66 -9.88
C TYR A 357 -2.16 -21.00 -9.12
N ARG A 358 -1.13 -21.31 -8.33
CA ARG A 358 -0.96 -22.61 -7.67
C ARG A 358 -1.89 -22.80 -6.48
N ALA A 359 -2.16 -21.72 -5.74
CA ALA A 359 -2.90 -21.79 -4.49
C ALA A 359 -3.69 -20.51 -4.13
N ALA A 360 -3.15 -19.32 -4.42
CA ALA A 360 -3.83 -18.07 -4.06
C ALA A 360 -5.12 -17.86 -4.86
N HIS A 361 -5.09 -17.98 -6.20
CA HIS A 361 -6.32 -17.88 -7.00
C HIS A 361 -7.34 -19.00 -6.72
N PRO A 362 -6.94 -20.26 -6.53
CA PRO A 362 -7.84 -21.29 -5.99
C PRO A 362 -8.47 -20.93 -4.64
N LEU A 363 -7.69 -20.35 -3.71
CA LEU A 363 -8.20 -19.85 -2.44
C LEU A 363 -9.22 -18.72 -2.65
N PHE A 364 -8.93 -17.78 -3.55
CA PHE A 364 -9.82 -16.65 -3.84
C PHE A 364 -11.14 -17.12 -4.45
N GLU A 365 -11.12 -18.13 -5.30
CA GLU A 365 -12.34 -18.71 -5.83
C GLU A 365 -13.22 -19.32 -4.75
N LEU A 366 -12.63 -19.95 -3.73
CA LEU A 366 -13.37 -20.55 -2.62
C LEU A 366 -13.90 -19.52 -1.63
N MET A 367 -13.10 -18.50 -1.31
CA MET A 367 -13.38 -17.56 -0.20
C MET A 367 -13.94 -16.21 -0.65
N GLU A 368 -13.58 -15.76 -1.85
CA GLU A 368 -13.98 -14.47 -2.41
C GLU A 368 -14.32 -14.55 -3.90
N PRO A 369 -15.25 -15.45 -4.32
CA PRO A 369 -15.52 -15.72 -5.74
C PRO A 369 -15.85 -14.45 -6.54
N SER A 370 -16.55 -13.48 -5.94
CA SER A 370 -16.82 -12.18 -6.58
C SER A 370 -15.54 -11.37 -6.80
N MET A 371 -14.60 -11.35 -5.85
CA MET A 371 -13.33 -10.66 -6.02
C MET A 371 -12.42 -11.37 -7.03
N ASN A 372 -12.35 -12.71 -6.99
CA ASN A 372 -11.61 -13.47 -8.00
C ASN A 372 -12.18 -13.23 -9.41
N THR A 373 -13.49 -13.02 -9.54
CA THR A 373 -14.11 -12.58 -10.80
C THR A 373 -13.60 -11.21 -11.25
N GLN A 374 -13.42 -10.26 -10.33
CA GLN A 374 -12.81 -8.97 -10.64
C GLN A 374 -11.37 -9.13 -11.13
N PHE A 375 -10.58 -10.00 -10.48
CA PHE A 375 -9.21 -10.29 -10.90
C PHE A 375 -9.14 -10.88 -12.32
N VAL A 376 -9.99 -11.87 -12.62
CA VAL A 376 -10.05 -12.44 -13.97
C VAL A 376 -10.47 -11.40 -15.00
N ASN A 377 -11.50 -10.60 -14.72
CA ASN A 377 -11.90 -9.50 -15.61
C ASN A 377 -10.77 -8.47 -15.79
N GLY A 378 -10.00 -8.18 -14.74
CA GLY A 378 -8.79 -7.35 -14.82
C GLY A 378 -7.71 -7.93 -15.74
N MET A 379 -7.50 -9.25 -15.75
CA MET A 379 -6.62 -9.91 -16.71
C MET A 379 -7.19 -9.85 -18.14
N LEU A 380 -8.50 -9.92 -18.30
CA LEU A 380 -9.16 -9.80 -19.61
C LEU A 380 -9.09 -8.37 -20.18
N GLU A 381 -9.22 -7.33 -19.36
CA GLU A 381 -9.00 -5.94 -19.81
C GLU A 381 -7.57 -5.74 -20.34
N ARG A 382 -6.59 -6.36 -19.69
CA ARG A 382 -5.19 -6.37 -20.15
C ARG A 382 -5.02 -7.10 -21.48
N TYR A 383 -5.64 -8.27 -21.61
CA TYR A 383 -5.67 -9.00 -22.89
C TYR A 383 -6.29 -8.18 -24.02
N LYS A 384 -7.34 -7.40 -23.79
CA LYS A 384 -7.93 -6.53 -24.83
C LYS A 384 -6.93 -5.48 -25.36
N ILE A 385 -6.00 -5.02 -24.52
CA ILE A 385 -4.97 -4.04 -24.88
C ILE A 385 -3.78 -4.73 -25.54
N ARG A 386 -3.29 -5.81 -24.93
CA ARG A 386 -2.00 -6.45 -25.26
C ARG A 386 -2.11 -7.55 -26.31
N GLY A 387 -3.28 -8.18 -26.45
CA GLY A 387 -3.47 -9.41 -27.22
C GLY A 387 -3.01 -10.68 -26.51
N GLU A 388 -2.50 -10.58 -25.28
CA GLU A 388 -2.11 -11.70 -24.42
C GLU A 388 -2.49 -11.44 -22.96
N LEU A 389 -2.73 -12.50 -22.19
CA LEU A 389 -2.93 -12.43 -20.75
C LEU A 389 -1.61 -12.08 -20.04
N PRO A 390 -1.67 -11.40 -18.88
CA PRO A 390 -0.46 -10.98 -18.18
C PRO A 390 0.36 -12.18 -17.69
N VAL A 391 1.69 -12.04 -17.62
CA VAL A 391 2.58 -13.05 -17.01
C VAL A 391 3.00 -12.59 -15.61
N TRP A 392 3.65 -11.44 -15.52
CA TRP A 392 3.76 -10.66 -14.28
C TRP A 392 3.31 -9.25 -14.57
N GLU A 393 2.24 -8.83 -13.93
CA GLU A 393 1.82 -7.44 -14.08
C GLU A 393 2.13 -6.62 -12.83
N LEU A 394 2.71 -5.45 -13.07
CA LEU A 394 3.06 -4.45 -12.07
C LEU A 394 2.64 -3.07 -12.54
N ALA A 395 1.78 -2.37 -11.80
CA ALA A 395 1.46 -0.95 -12.09
C ALA A 395 1.10 -0.71 -13.57
N SER A 396 0.27 -1.57 -14.15
CA SER A 396 -0.10 -1.57 -15.57
C SER A 396 1.06 -1.78 -16.56
N ASN A 397 2.13 -2.44 -16.13
CA ASN A 397 3.24 -2.87 -16.98
C ASN A 397 3.32 -4.39 -17.02
N GLU A 398 3.64 -4.96 -18.18
CA GLU A 398 4.06 -6.35 -18.28
C GLU A 398 5.56 -6.45 -17.97
N ALA A 399 5.88 -7.23 -16.93
CA ALA A 399 7.24 -7.48 -16.47
C ALA A 399 7.81 -8.80 -17.00
N TYR A 400 7.00 -9.65 -17.64
CA TYR A 400 7.35 -10.96 -18.20
C TYR A 400 8.02 -11.92 -17.21
N THR A 401 7.78 -11.70 -15.92
CA THR A 401 8.34 -12.47 -14.82
C THR A 401 7.33 -13.57 -14.40
N MET A 402 7.63 -14.85 -14.26
CA MET A 402 8.85 -15.57 -14.53
C MET A 402 8.78 -16.23 -15.92
N ILE A 403 8.06 -17.36 -16.04
CA ILE A 403 7.99 -18.18 -17.27
C ILE A 403 6.59 -18.72 -17.49
N GLY A 404 6.31 -19.13 -18.73
CA GLY A 404 5.02 -19.74 -19.09
C GLY A 404 3.89 -18.72 -19.15
N SER A 405 2.67 -19.19 -19.47
CA SER A 405 1.47 -18.36 -19.55
C SER A 405 0.63 -18.57 -18.28
N SER A 406 1.16 -18.20 -17.11
CA SER A 406 0.59 -18.59 -15.81
C SER A 406 -0.75 -17.96 -15.45
N SER A 407 -1.20 -16.93 -16.17
CA SER A 407 -2.60 -16.47 -16.13
C SER A 407 -3.58 -17.44 -16.79
N VAL A 408 -3.14 -18.29 -17.72
CA VAL A 408 -4.02 -19.22 -18.44
C VAL A 408 -4.73 -20.19 -17.49
N PRO A 409 -4.08 -20.89 -16.55
CA PRO A 409 -4.77 -21.73 -15.58
C PRO A 409 -5.84 -20.99 -14.77
N ILE A 410 -5.58 -19.73 -14.40
CA ILE A 410 -6.51 -18.92 -13.60
C ILE A 410 -7.78 -18.62 -14.41
N VAL A 411 -7.62 -18.12 -15.64
CA VAL A 411 -8.73 -17.78 -16.54
C VAL A 411 -9.47 -19.03 -17.02
N ALA A 412 -8.75 -20.12 -17.32
CA ALA A 412 -9.34 -21.38 -17.73
C ALA A 412 -10.19 -22.00 -16.61
N ASN A 413 -9.71 -21.97 -15.37
CA ASN A 413 -10.47 -22.45 -14.22
C ASN A 413 -11.76 -21.64 -14.02
N ALA A 414 -11.70 -20.31 -14.20
CA ALA A 414 -12.89 -19.47 -14.20
C ALA A 414 -13.87 -19.83 -15.34
N VAL A 415 -13.39 -20.15 -16.54
CA VAL A 415 -14.26 -20.65 -17.63
C VAL A 415 -14.94 -21.97 -17.28
N ILE A 416 -14.23 -22.88 -16.62
CA ILE A 416 -14.75 -24.21 -16.23
C ILE A 416 -15.83 -24.06 -15.15
N ASN A 417 -15.59 -23.19 -14.17
CA ASN A 417 -16.49 -23.01 -13.04
C ASN A 417 -17.63 -22.02 -13.31
N ASP A 418 -17.58 -21.31 -14.45
CA ASP A 418 -18.59 -20.39 -14.97
C ASP A 418 -19.17 -19.42 -13.92
N PRO A 419 -18.32 -18.65 -13.21
CA PRO A 419 -18.80 -17.71 -12.23
C PRO A 419 -19.54 -16.57 -12.93
N LYS A 420 -20.55 -16.02 -12.24
CA LYS A 420 -21.32 -14.89 -12.76
C LYS A 420 -20.39 -13.69 -13.02
N GLY A 421 -20.51 -13.09 -14.20
CA GLY A 421 -19.85 -11.82 -14.53
C GLY A 421 -18.58 -11.93 -15.37
N ILE A 422 -18.27 -13.12 -15.88
CA ILE A 422 -17.19 -13.33 -16.86
C ILE A 422 -17.78 -13.49 -18.26
N ASP A 423 -17.23 -12.80 -19.25
CA ASP A 423 -17.49 -13.10 -20.67
C ASP A 423 -16.69 -14.35 -21.06
N THR A 424 -17.36 -15.51 -20.99
CA THR A 424 -16.75 -16.82 -21.27
C THR A 424 -16.17 -16.91 -22.68
N ALA A 425 -16.79 -16.26 -23.66
CA ALA A 425 -16.28 -16.27 -25.04
C ALA A 425 -14.99 -15.44 -25.16
N LEU A 426 -14.91 -14.29 -24.49
CA LEU A 426 -13.68 -13.51 -24.39
C LEU A 426 -12.59 -14.28 -23.65
N ALA A 427 -12.91 -14.90 -22.52
CA ALA A 427 -11.97 -15.67 -21.71
C ALA A 427 -11.37 -16.86 -22.47
N GLN A 428 -12.20 -17.60 -23.22
CA GLN A 428 -11.72 -18.70 -24.08
C GLN A 428 -10.78 -18.21 -25.19
N ARG A 429 -11.10 -17.05 -25.81
CA ARG A 429 -10.21 -16.44 -26.81
C ARG A 429 -8.89 -16.00 -26.17
N ALA A 430 -8.94 -15.35 -25.01
CA ALA A 430 -7.75 -14.91 -24.29
C ALA A 430 -6.82 -16.09 -23.94
N VAL A 431 -7.37 -17.20 -23.46
CA VAL A 431 -6.62 -18.44 -23.19
C VAL A 431 -5.95 -18.97 -24.46
N ARG A 432 -6.71 -19.12 -25.55
CA ARG A 432 -6.18 -19.62 -26.83
C ARG A 432 -5.06 -18.73 -27.35
N ASP A 433 -5.32 -17.43 -27.42
CA ASP A 433 -4.39 -16.47 -28.02
C ASP A 433 -3.09 -16.37 -27.19
N SER A 434 -3.18 -16.42 -25.87
CA SER A 434 -2.00 -16.41 -24.97
C SER A 434 -1.17 -17.71 -25.02
N LEU A 435 -1.74 -18.82 -25.45
CA LEU A 435 -1.01 -20.08 -25.69
C LEU A 435 -0.36 -20.12 -27.07
N LEU A 436 -0.91 -19.38 -28.04
CA LEU A 436 -0.37 -19.25 -29.39
C LEU A 436 0.59 -18.08 -29.54
N ALA A 437 0.55 -17.13 -28.61
CA ALA A 437 1.48 -15.99 -28.56
C ALA A 437 2.91 -16.51 -28.51
N LYS A 438 3.75 -16.02 -29.42
CA LYS A 438 5.20 -16.17 -29.29
C LYS A 438 5.62 -15.25 -28.15
N GLN A 439 5.78 -15.80 -26.95
CA GLN A 439 6.28 -15.05 -25.80
C GLN A 439 7.55 -14.30 -26.21
N GLY A 440 7.57 -12.97 -26.05
CA GLY A 440 8.76 -12.16 -26.34
C GLY A 440 8.61 -11.00 -27.34
N ASN A 441 7.40 -10.59 -27.75
CA ASN A 441 7.24 -9.25 -28.35
C ASN A 441 7.28 -8.17 -27.24
N GLN A 442 8.48 -7.96 -26.70
CA GLN A 442 8.76 -7.07 -25.57
C GLN A 442 8.65 -5.57 -25.92
N ASP A 443 8.37 -5.23 -27.18
CA ASP A 443 8.44 -3.89 -27.79
C ASP A 443 7.08 -3.28 -28.18
N LEU A 444 5.95 -3.85 -27.71
CA LEU A 444 4.65 -3.19 -27.83
C LEU A 444 4.35 -2.33 -26.60
#